data_AF-C0CPM8-F1
#
_entry.id   AF-C0CPM8-F1
#
_cell.length_a   1.000
_cell.length_b   1.000
_cell.length_c   1.000
_cell.angle_alpha   90.00
_cell.angle_beta   90.00
_cell.angle_gamma   90.00
#
_symmetry.space_group_name_H-M   'P 1'
#
loop_
_entity.id
_entity.type
_entity.pdbx_description
1 polymer ?
#
loop_
_entity_poly.entity_id
_entity_poly.type
_entity_poly.pdbx_seq_one_letter_code
_entity_poly.pdbx_strand_id
1 'polypeptide(L)'
;MKMNKEKFLKTELGSSMKECVAAWDKWLEIGDRKAEYWCQAQWEVYQMALRQFYGIECHLTRTDEYFGIVTEDESDWLFKVER
;
A
#
# COMPACT_ATOMS: atom_id res chain seq x y z
N MET A 1 19.60 0.80 -6.96
CA MET A 1 19.01 1.85 -7.82
C MET A 1 17.80 2.41 -7.08
N LYS A 2 17.68 3.72 -6.87
CA LYS A 2 16.55 4.28 -6.13
C LYS A 2 15.31 4.30 -7.02
N MET A 3 14.22 3.66 -6.60
CA MET A 3 12.95 3.65 -7.35
C MET A 3 12.39 5.08 -7.49
N ASN A 4 11.97 5.47 -8.69
CA ASN A 4 11.21 6.70 -8.88
C ASN A 4 9.75 6.43 -8.52
N LYS A 5 9.32 6.90 -7.35
CA LYS A 5 7.99 6.63 -6.78
C LYS A 5 6.85 7.16 -7.66
N GLU A 6 6.98 8.38 -8.17
CA GLU A 6 5.94 8.97 -9.02
C GLU A 6 5.75 8.16 -10.30
N LYS A 7 6.86 7.74 -10.92
CA LYS A 7 6.80 6.87 -12.10
C LYS A 7 6.24 5.50 -11.76
N PHE A 8 6.66 4.91 -10.64
CA PHE A 8 6.17 3.61 -10.18
C PHE A 8 4.65 3.62 -9.94
N LEU A 9 4.12 4.65 -9.25
CA LEU A 9 2.69 4.78 -8.97
C LEU A 9 1.81 4.97 -10.23
N LYS A 10 2.43 5.30 -11.37
CA LYS A 10 1.76 5.38 -12.69
C LYS A 10 1.87 4.08 -13.49
N THR A 11 2.62 3.08 -13.01
CA THR A 11 2.64 1.74 -13.62
C THR A 11 1.39 0.96 -13.22
N GLU A 12 1.02 -0.07 -13.99
CA GLU A 12 -0.11 -0.95 -13.67
C GLU A 12 0.01 -1.59 -12.28
N LEU A 13 1.22 -2.02 -11.90
CA LEU A 13 1.49 -2.58 -10.57
C LEU A 13 1.28 -1.53 -9.47
N GLY A 14 1.87 -0.35 -9.63
CA GLY A 14 1.80 0.71 -8.63
C GLY A 14 0.40 1.31 -8.47
N SER A 15 -0.34 1.50 -9.56
CA SER A 15 -1.72 2.00 -9.52
C SER A 15 -2.66 0.99 -8.88
N SER A 16 -2.59 -0.28 -9.29
CA SER A 16 -3.42 -1.35 -8.72
C SER A 16 -3.15 -1.56 -7.23
N MET A 17 -1.88 -1.46 -6.81
CA MET A 17 -1.52 -1.51 -5.39
C MET A 17 -2.12 -0.34 -4.62
N LYS A 18 -2.03 0.89 -5.14
CA LYS A 18 -2.62 2.07 -4.49
C LYS A 18 -4.14 1.94 -4.37
N GLU A 19 -4.81 1.46 -5.41
CA GLU A 19 -6.26 1.21 -5.41
C GLU A 19 -6.64 0.11 -4.40
N CYS A 20 -5.88 -0.98 -4.33
CA CYS A 20 -6.07 -2.05 -3.36
C CYS A 20 -6.00 -1.53 -1.92
N VAL A 21 -4.99 -0.71 -1.60
CA VAL A 21 -4.82 -0.11 -0.26
C VAL A 21 -5.94 0.88 0.06
N ALA A 22 -6.36 1.71 -0.89
CA ALA A 22 -7.50 2.62 -0.70
C ALA A 22 -8.84 1.88 -0.52
N ALA A 23 -9.04 0.78 -1.25
CA ALA A 23 -10.20 -0.09 -1.05
C ALA A 23 -10.15 -0.76 0.33
N TRP A 24 -8.97 -1.20 0.76
CA TRP A 24 -8.79 -1.80 2.08
C TRP A 24 -9.17 -0.83 3.20
N ASP A 25 -8.69 0.43 3.14
CA ASP A 25 -9.04 1.47 4.11
C ASP A 25 -10.56 1.65 4.25
N LYS A 26 -11.26 1.68 3.12
CA LYS A 26 -12.73 1.78 3.08
C LYS A 26 -13.42 0.56 3.68
N TRP A 27 -12.96 -0.66 3.39
CA TRP A 27 -13.60 -1.87 3.94
C TRP A 27 -13.35 -2.03 5.43
N LEU A 28 -12.18 -1.62 5.92
CA LEU A 28 -11.89 -1.51 7.35
C LEU A 28 -12.85 -0.54 8.04
N GLU A 29 -13.14 0.61 7.42
CA GLU A 29 -14.08 1.60 7.96
C GLU A 29 -15.53 1.09 8.00
N ILE A 30 -15.98 0.41 6.94
CA ILE A 30 -17.32 -0.18 6.87
C ILE A 30 -17.47 -1.40 7.80
N GLY A 31 -16.36 -2.09 8.10
CA GLY A 31 -16.35 -3.33 8.87
C GLY A 31 -16.73 -4.57 8.04
N ASP A 32 -16.57 -4.52 6.71
CA ASP A 32 -16.74 -5.70 5.85
C ASP A 32 -15.49 -6.58 5.89
N ARG A 33 -15.49 -7.54 6.81
CA ARG A 33 -14.37 -8.48 7.02
C ARG A 33 -13.99 -9.27 5.78
N LYS A 34 -14.95 -9.64 4.94
CA LYS A 34 -14.65 -10.48 3.76
C LYS A 34 -13.87 -9.68 2.74
N ALA A 35 -14.32 -8.45 2.48
CA ALA A 35 -13.65 -7.54 1.57
C ALA A 35 -12.27 -7.11 2.12
N GLU A 36 -12.19 -6.84 3.43
CA GLU A 36 -10.93 -6.56 4.14
C GLU A 36 -9.89 -7.67 3.91
N TYR A 37 -10.24 -8.94 4.17
CA TYR A 37 -9.31 -10.06 4.00
C TYR A 37 -8.83 -10.23 2.56
N TRP A 38 -9.67 -9.94 1.58
CA TRP A 38 -9.27 -9.98 0.17
C TRP A 38 -8.24 -8.89 -0.16
N CYS A 39 -8.46 -7.66 0.33
CA CYS A 39 -7.49 -6.59 0.14
C CYS A 39 -6.18 -6.89 0.88
N GLN A 40 -6.23 -7.44 2.09
CA GLN A 40 -5.03 -7.86 2.81
C GLN A 40 -4.21 -8.88 2.02
N ALA A 41 -4.84 -9.96 1.55
CA ALA A 41 -4.14 -11.00 0.80
C ALA A 41 -3.52 -10.44 -0.49
N GLN A 42 -4.20 -9.51 -1.17
CA GLN A 42 -3.67 -8.86 -2.36
C GLN A 42 -2.51 -7.90 -2.03
N TRP A 43 -2.59 -7.18 -0.92
CA TRP A 43 -1.49 -6.35 -0.41
C TRP A 43 -0.23 -7.17 -0.14
N GLU A 44 -0.35 -8.34 0.49
CA GLU A 44 0.80 -9.21 0.77
C GLU A 44 1.54 -9.63 -0.52
N VAL A 45 0.80 -9.84 -1.61
CA VAL A 45 1.39 -10.09 -2.95
C VAL A 45 2.13 -8.86 -3.47
N TYR A 46 1.57 -7.66 -3.32
CA TYR A 46 2.27 -6.42 -3.70
C TYR A 46 3.53 -6.18 -2.88
N GLN A 47 3.49 -6.44 -1.57
CA GLN A 47 4.65 -6.36 -0.69
C GLN A 47 5.76 -7.34 -1.14
N MET A 48 5.40 -8.56 -1.52
CA MET A 48 6.35 -9.52 -2.11
C MET A 48 6.94 -9.02 -3.43
N ALA A 49 6.13 -8.42 -4.31
CA ALA A 49 6.59 -7.87 -5.58
C ALA A 49 7.55 -6.68 -5.40
N LEU A 50 7.25 -5.78 -4.46
CA LEU A 50 8.12 -4.66 -4.11
C LEU A 50 9.48 -5.15 -3.60
N ARG A 51 9.48 -6.14 -2.72
CA ARG A 51 10.71 -6.75 -2.22
C ARG A 51 11.50 -7.43 -3.34
N GLN A 52 10.84 -8.25 -4.15
CA GLN A 52 11.50 -9.05 -5.20
C GLN A 52 12.07 -8.21 -6.35
N PHE A 53 11.32 -7.21 -6.83
CA PHE A 53 11.68 -6.47 -8.05
C PHE A 53 12.37 -5.14 -7.76
N TYR A 54 12.15 -4.55 -6.59
CA TYR A 54 12.67 -3.23 -6.24
C TYR A 54 13.59 -3.25 -5.01
N GLY A 55 13.64 -4.37 -4.26
CA GLY A 55 14.44 -4.47 -3.04
C GLY A 55 13.93 -3.56 -1.92
N ILE A 56 12.63 -3.23 -1.94
CA ILE A 56 12.00 -2.32 -0.97
C ILE A 56 11.11 -3.14 -0.03
N GLU A 57 11.32 -2.96 1.26
CA GLU A 57 10.43 -3.49 2.30
C GLU A 57 9.59 -2.34 2.84
N CYS A 58 8.27 -2.49 2.78
CA CYS A 58 7.31 -1.49 3.20
C CYS A 58 6.06 -2.16 3.75
N HIS A 59 5.30 -1.39 4.52
CA HIS A 59 4.14 -1.85 5.27
C HIS A 59 2.98 -0.87 5.07
N LEU A 60 1.76 -1.37 5.23
CA LEU A 60 0.59 -0.50 5.40
C LEU A 60 0.63 0.13 6.80
N THR A 61 0.47 1.44 6.86
CA THR A 61 0.14 2.17 8.10
C THR A 61 -1.19 2.88 7.93
N ARG A 62 -1.98 2.91 9.01
CA ARG A 62 -3.33 3.50 9.04
C ARG A 62 -3.62 4.04 10.45
N THR A 63 -4.05 5.28 10.50
CA THR A 63 -4.53 5.99 11.69
C THR A 63 -5.91 6.58 11.40
N ASP A 64 -6.48 7.29 12.36
CA ASP A 64 -7.70 8.08 12.13
C ASP A 64 -7.45 9.31 11.23
N GLU A 65 -6.20 9.73 11.07
CA GLU A 65 -5.81 10.93 10.30
C GLU A 65 -5.32 10.60 8.88
N TYR A 66 -4.72 9.42 8.67
CA TYR A 66 -4.15 9.05 7.37
C TYR A 66 -4.00 7.54 7.18
N PHE A 67 -3.74 7.14 5.94
CA PHE A 67 -3.23 5.82 5.61
C PHE A 67 -2.19 5.89 4.48
N GLY A 68 -1.38 4.86 4.34
CA GLY A 68 -0.43 4.77 3.23
C GLY A 68 0.57 3.63 3.36
N ILE A 69 1.49 3.59 2.40
CA ILE A 69 2.59 2.61 2.37
C ILE A 69 3.90 3.32 2.69
N VAL A 70 4.63 2.78 3.66
CA VAL A 70 5.86 3.39 4.19
C VAL A 70 6.87 2.30 4.58
N THR A 71 8.17 2.64 4.61
CA THR A 71 9.20 1.80 5.22
C THR A 71 8.96 1.60 6.72
N GLU A 72 9.50 0.53 7.30
CA GLU A 72 9.30 0.17 8.71
C GLU A 72 9.67 1.29 9.70
N ASP A 73 10.68 2.10 9.37
CA ASP A 73 11.14 3.25 10.15
C ASP A 73 10.32 4.53 9.92
N GLU A 74 9.23 4.43 9.16
CA GLU A 74 8.35 5.51 8.73
C GLU A 74 9.04 6.68 7.97
N SER A 75 10.29 6.48 7.52
CA SER A 75 11.10 7.56 6.92
C SER A 75 10.83 7.79 5.43
N ASP A 76 10.38 6.77 4.70
CA ASP A 76 10.23 6.83 3.25
C ASP A 76 8.85 6.35 2.76
N TRP A 77 7.97 7.32 2.49
CA TRP A 77 6.59 7.07 2.05
C TRP A 77 6.52 6.76 0.56
N LEU A 78 5.94 5.62 0.20
CA LEU A 78 5.56 5.31 -1.17
C LEU A 78 4.40 6.21 -1.60
N PHE A 79 3.37 6.30 -0.75
CA PHE A 79 2.31 7.32 -0.82
C PHE A 79 1.63 7.44 0.55
N LYS A 80 1.04 8.61 0.81
CA LYS A 80 0.22 8.92 1.98
C LYS A 80 -1.08 9.57 1.52
N VAL A 81 -2.20 9.22 2.14
CA VAL A 81 -3.53 9.78 1.90
C VAL A 81 -4.11 10.21 3.24
N GLU A 82 -4.52 11.47 3.34
CA GLU A 82 -5.21 12.02 4.52
C GLU A 82 -6.67 11.55 4.56
N ARG A 83 -7.21 11.33 5.76
CA ARG A 83 -8.56 10.79 6.02
C ARG A 83 -9.49 11.85 6.63
#